data_AF-A0A1U2D8Y7-F1
#
_entry.id   AF-A0A1U2D8Y7-F1
#
_cell.length_a   1.000
_cell.length_b   1.000
_cell.length_c   1.000
_cell.angle_alpha   90.00
_cell.angle_beta   90.00
_cell.angle_gamma   90.00
#
_symmetry.space_group_name_H-M   'P 1'
#
loop_
_entity.id
_entity.type
_entity.pdbx_description
1 polymer ?
#
loop_
_entity_poly.entity_id
_entity_poly.type
_entity_poly.pdbx_seq_one_letter_code
_entity_poly.pdbx_strand_id
1 'polypeptide(L)'
;MHHRKKRGQGGPWSPENIVAVCGSGTTGCHGWIEHNPDAAAIEGFHVRPWQEPAEVPLLRRGSDWVLLTKFGSLVTQEVLF
;
A
#
# COMPACT_ATOMS: atom_id res chain seq x y z
N MET A 1 5.59 -3.25 -9.54
CA MET A 1 5.47 -3.79 -8.17
C MET A 1 6.02 -2.78 -7.20
N HIS A 2 5.31 -2.50 -6.12
CA HIS A 2 5.63 -1.46 -5.16
C HIS A 2 5.61 -2.01 -3.74
N HIS A 3 6.65 -1.69 -2.96
CA HIS A 3 6.67 -1.95 -1.52
C HIS A 3 5.93 -0.82 -0.80
N ARG A 4 4.83 -1.15 -0.12
CA ARG A 4 4.06 -0.20 0.68
C ARG A 4 4.89 0.30 1.87
N LYS A 5 5.44 -0.62 2.68
CA LYS A 5 6.55 -0.36 3.61
C LYS A 5 7.86 -0.57 2.85
N LYS A 6 8.69 0.48 2.75
CA LYS A 6 9.93 0.44 1.95
C LYS A 6 10.89 -0.65 2.42
N ARG A 7 11.57 -1.29 1.47
CA ARG A 7 12.61 -2.29 1.77
C ARG A 7 13.72 -1.76 2.69
N GLY A 8 14.18 -0.52 2.45
CA GLY A 8 15.16 0.16 3.29
C GLY A 8 14.67 0.52 4.70
N GLN A 9 13.37 0.36 4.96
CA GLN A 9 12.72 0.56 6.27
C GLN A 9 12.28 -0.78 6.89
N GLY A 10 12.87 -1.89 6.44
CA GLY A 10 12.56 -3.23 6.94
C GLY A 10 11.30 -3.88 6.34
N GLY A 11 10.72 -3.30 5.28
CA GLY A 11 9.55 -3.87 4.61
C GLY A 11 9.88 -5.17 3.85
N PRO A 12 9.25 -6.31 4.19
CA PRO A 12 9.50 -7.58 3.52
C PRO A 12 8.84 -7.63 2.13
N TRP A 13 9.32 -8.51 1.26
CA TRP A 13 8.58 -8.89 0.05
C TRP A 13 7.50 -9.91 0.43
N SER A 14 6.31 -9.45 0.77
CA SER A 14 5.18 -10.28 1.19
C SER A 14 3.86 -9.82 0.56
N PRO A 15 2.83 -10.69 0.47
CA PRO A 15 1.57 -10.37 -0.19
C PRO A 15 0.85 -9.13 0.38
N GLU A 16 0.96 -8.90 1.68
CA GLU A 16 0.39 -7.73 2.37
C GLU A 16 1.16 -6.43 2.11
N ASN A 17 2.41 -6.52 1.65
CA ASN A 17 3.31 -5.38 1.49
C ASN A 17 3.58 -5.01 0.02
N ILE A 18 3.27 -5.89 -0.94
CA ILE A 18 3.56 -5.66 -2.35
C ILE A 18 2.27 -5.46 -3.16
N VAL A 19 2.21 -4.35 -3.91
CA VAL A 19 1.10 -4.05 -4.82
C VAL A 19 1.57 -3.83 -6.25
N ALA A 20 0.72 -4.20 -7.20
CA ALA A 20 0.90 -3.85 -8.60
C ALA A 20 0.32 -2.45 -8.85
N VAL A 21 1.15 -1.58 -9.43
CA VAL A 21 0.82 -0.20 -9.81
C VAL A 21 1.42 0.07 -11.17
N CYS A 22 0.83 0.98 -11.94
CA CYS A 22 1.38 1.37 -13.24
C CYS A 22 2.61 2.27 -13.08
N GLY A 23 3.45 2.30 -14.12
CA GLY A 23 4.64 3.14 -14.18
C GLY A 23 5.85 2.55 -13.44
N SER A 24 6.79 3.43 -13.10
CA SER A 24 8.07 3.14 -12.42
C SER A 24 8.24 4.07 -11.22
N GLY A 25 9.32 3.93 -10.44
CA GLY A 25 9.59 4.82 -9.31
C GLY A 25 9.65 6.32 -9.64
N THR A 26 9.65 6.70 -10.92
CA THR A 26 9.64 8.10 -11.38
C THR A 26 8.48 8.44 -12.33
N THR A 27 7.61 7.48 -12.70
CA THR A 27 6.52 7.71 -13.66
C THR A 27 5.23 7.00 -13.24
N GLY A 28 4.08 7.49 -13.70
CA GLY A 28 2.78 6.89 -13.42
C GLY A 28 2.41 6.86 -11.93
N CYS A 29 1.54 5.94 -11.53
CA CYS A 29 1.11 5.79 -10.13
C CYS A 29 2.27 5.46 -9.20
N HIS A 30 3.21 4.62 -9.64
CA HIS A 30 4.39 4.32 -8.83
C HIS A 30 5.20 5.60 -8.56
N GLY A 31 5.45 6.41 -9.59
CA GLY A 31 6.14 7.69 -9.44
C GLY A 31 5.40 8.64 -8.50
N TRP A 32 4.08 8.75 -8.63
CA TRP A 32 3.28 9.58 -7.73
C TRP A 32 3.41 9.15 -6.26
N ILE A 33 3.35 7.85 -5.97
CA ILE A 33 3.50 7.31 -4.60
C ILE A 33 4.88 7.63 -4.03
N GLU A 34 5.95 7.49 -4.82
CA GLU A 34 7.32 7.76 -4.36
C GLU A 34 7.53 9.25 -4.02
N HIS A 35 6.88 10.17 -4.74
CA HIS A 35 7.02 11.61 -4.53
C HIS A 35 6.00 12.22 -3.55
N ASN A 36 4.93 11.48 -3.19
CA ASN A 36 3.86 11.97 -2.32
C ASN A 36 3.58 10.98 -1.17
N PRO A 37 4.57 10.67 -0.31
CA PRO A 37 4.45 9.59 0.68
C PRO A 37 3.37 9.85 1.74
N ASP A 38 3.05 11.12 2.04
CA ASP A 38 2.03 11.46 3.04
C ASP A 38 0.62 11.23 2.50
N ALA A 39 0.35 11.69 1.27
CA ALA A 39 -0.91 11.41 0.58
C ALA A 39 -1.07 9.90 0.32
N ALA A 40 0.00 9.24 -0.13
CA ALA A 40 0.01 7.80 -0.33
C ALA A 40 -0.19 7.01 0.97
N ALA A 41 0.21 7.55 2.13
CA ALA A 41 -0.04 6.91 3.42
C ALA A 41 -1.52 6.97 3.82
N ILE A 42 -2.21 8.06 3.49
CA ILE A 42 -3.67 8.17 3.67
C ILE A 42 -4.36 7.06 2.88
N GLU A 43 -3.99 6.86 1.62
CA GLU A 43 -4.56 5.83 0.73
C GLU A 43 -4.03 4.41 0.97
N GLY A 44 -3.11 4.24 1.93
CA GLY A 44 -2.49 2.96 2.26
C GLY A 44 -1.46 2.44 1.25
N PHE A 45 -1.09 3.22 0.24
CA PHE A 45 0.00 2.89 -0.69
C PHE A 45 1.39 3.07 -0.07
N HIS A 46 1.51 3.84 1.01
CA HIS A 46 2.73 3.97 1.81
C HIS A 46 2.47 3.56 3.26
N VAL A 47 3.29 2.66 3.80
CA VAL A 47 3.19 2.17 5.19
C VAL A 47 4.42 2.62 5.95
N ARG A 48 4.23 3.30 7.08
CA ARG A 48 5.35 3.86 7.86
C ARG A 48 6.19 2.75 8.50
N PRO A 49 7.47 3.01 8.82
CA PRO A 49 8.37 2.00 9.38
C PRO A 49 7.80 1.24 10.60
N TRP A 50 7.05 1.94 11.46
CA TRP A 50 6.47 1.41 12.70
C TRP A 50 5.08 0.76 12.54
N GLN A 51 4.49 0.73 11.34
CA GLN A 51 3.16 0.17 11.10
C GLN A 51 3.24 -1.22 10.47
N GLU A 52 2.31 -2.12 10.77
CA GLU A 52 2.27 -3.43 10.10
C GLU A 52 1.50 -3.36 8.77
N PRO A 53 2.07 -3.79 7.62
CA PRO A 53 1.40 -3.70 6.32
C PRO A 53 0.05 -4.43 6.26
N ALA A 54 -0.09 -5.52 7.01
CA ALA A 54 -1.33 -6.31 7.10
C ALA A 54 -2.46 -5.60 7.87
N GLU A 55 -2.16 -4.53 8.60
CA GLU A 55 -3.11 -3.77 9.42
C GLU A 55 -3.47 -2.41 8.80
N VAL A 56 -2.74 -1.98 7.76
CA VAL A 56 -3.03 -0.74 7.05
C VAL A 56 -3.93 -1.06 5.85
N PRO A 57 -5.17 -0.56 5.79
CA PRO A 57 -6.03 -0.75 4.63
C PRO A 57 -5.52 0.04 3.44
N LEU A 58 -5.79 -0.45 2.23
CA LEU A 58 -5.44 0.18 0.96
C LEU A 58 -6.72 0.57 0.23
N LEU A 59 -6.73 1.80 -0.32
CA LEU A 59 -7.84 2.28 -1.14
C LEU A 59 -7.73 1.68 -2.55
N ARG A 60 -8.48 0.60 -2.76
CA ARG A 60 -8.51 -0.12 -4.04
C ARG A 60 -9.48 0.56 -4.99
N ARG A 61 -9.00 0.86 -6.20
CA ARG A 61 -9.78 1.45 -7.31
C ARG A 61 -10.51 2.75 -6.95
N GLY A 62 -10.06 3.46 -5.91
CA GLY A 62 -10.61 4.75 -5.51
C GLY A 62 -11.91 4.70 -4.70
N SER A 63 -12.44 3.52 -4.37
CA SER A 63 -13.71 3.40 -3.63
C SER A 63 -13.69 2.36 -2.51
N ASP A 64 -12.89 1.30 -2.64
CA ASP A 64 -13.01 0.13 -1.76
C ASP A 64 -11.80 0.07 -0.82
N TRP A 65 -12.02 0.18 0.48
CA TRP A 65 -10.95 -0.06 1.45
C TRP A 65 -10.81 -1.56 1.68
N VAL A 66 -9.58 -2.07 1.50
CA VAL A 66 -9.28 -3.49 1.65
C VAL A 66 -8.02 -3.70 2.49
N LEU A 67 -8.01 -4.73 3.33
CA LEU A 67 -6.78 -5.27 3.89
C LEU A 67 -6.19 -6.28 2.91
N LEU A 68 -4.88 -6.19 2.71
CA LEU A 68 -4.09 -7.18 1.98
C LEU A 68 -3.62 -8.22 3.00
N THR A 69 -3.99 -9.49 2.82
CA THR A 69 -3.63 -10.54 3.79
C THR A 69 -2.30 -11.20 3.44
N LYS A 70 -1.71 -11.87 4.43
CA LYS A 70 -0.50 -12.70 4.28
C LYS A 70 -0.65 -13.86 3.28
N PHE A 71 -1.89 -14.22 2.94
CA PHE A 71 -2.21 -15.30 1.99
C PHE A 71 -2.51 -14.77 0.58
N GLY A 72 -2.40 -13.47 0.35
CA GLY A 72 -2.68 -12.85 -0.95
C GLY A 72 -4.18 -12.66 -1.23
N SER A 73 -5.05 -12.86 -0.24
CA SER A 73 -6.47 -12.52 -0.33
C SER A 73 -6.73 -11.07 0.05
N LEU A 74 -7.90 -10.57 -0.33
CA LEU A 74 -8.40 -9.25 0.03
C LEU A 74 -9.54 -9.39 1.04
N VAL A 75 -9.55 -8.56 2.07
CA VAL A 75 -10.67 -8.44 3.01
C VAL A 75 -11.22 -7.03 2.93
N THR A 76 -12.45 -6.87 2.43
CA THR A 76 -13.13 -5.57 2.40
C THR A 76 -13.33 -5.06 3.82
N GLN A 77 -13.08 -3.78 4.02
CA GLN A 77 -13.38 -3.07 5.26
C GLN A 77 -14.66 -2.27 5.04
N GLU A 78 -15.66 -2.47 5.90
CA GLU A 78 -16.75 -1.51 6.00
C GLU A 78 -16.22 -0.31 6.75
N VAL A 79 -16.02 0.80 6.04
CA VAL A 79 -15.63 2.05 6.67
C VAL A 79 -16.90 2.66 7.26
N LEU A 80 -17.03 2.61 8.59
CA LEU A 80 -18.01 3.40 9.30
C LEU A 80 -17.48 4.85 9.31
N PHE A 81 -18.05 5.69 8.45
CA PHE A 81 -17.81 7.13 8.44
C PHE A 81 -18.53 7.81 9.60
#